data_AF-A0A6S7IB61-F1
#
_entry.id   AF-A0A6S7IB61-F1
#
_cell.length_a   1.000
_cell.length_b   1.000
_cell.length_c   1.000
_cell.angle_alpha   90.00
_cell.angle_beta   90.00
_cell.angle_gamma   90.00
#
_symmetry.space_group_name_H-M   'P 1'
#
loop_
_entity.id
_entity.type
_entity.pdbx_description
1 polymer ?
#
loop_
_entity_poly.entity_id
_entity_poly.type
_entity_poly.pdbx_seq_one_letter_code
_entity_poly.pdbx_strand_id
1 'polypeptide(L)'
;MKETFLQHNIPMRNIIGYSSDTTNVMFGQYNSVSQLLKSEFSYVQLVKCSCHLIHLVSSHAALKLPKGVEDLCRDVYAHFSRSSKRQDVYKEFQAFFNAQPLKNLSPAQTRWLSLQECVNRLLEQFEALTRYFTLTANEDPSHSNDRILASLQNRFTQAYLEFLSYQLERLNAFNRLFQSERPLLHMLKPEIESLIKSIACDFMKIDIVKSTSPNKLNPTDVNQHVPLSETYVGLGATATIHEIASVAGKADVDNFLTTCKNFLIESILQIQSRFDLDDPLKIR
;
A
#
# COMPACT_ATOMS: atom_id res chain seq x y z
N MET A 1 -29.75 9.64 4.24
CA MET A 1 -29.35 10.94 4.83
C MET A 1 -30.56 11.75 5.27
N LYS A 2 -31.40 12.27 4.36
CA LYS A 2 -32.57 13.11 4.73
C LYS A 2 -33.52 12.43 5.73
N GLU A 3 -33.85 11.16 5.48
CA GLU A 3 -34.68 10.36 6.39
C GLU A 3 -34.03 10.19 7.78
N THR A 4 -32.72 9.92 7.83
CA THR A 4 -31.97 9.80 9.09
C THR A 4 -31.99 11.09 9.91
N PHE A 5 -31.82 12.23 9.26
CA PHE A 5 -31.90 13.55 9.90
C PHE A 5 -33.30 13.82 10.44
N LEU A 6 -34.34 13.48 9.66
CA LEU A 6 -35.74 13.60 10.07
C LEU A 6 -36.05 12.72 11.29
N GLN A 7 -35.60 11.45 11.29
CA GLN A 7 -35.79 10.51 12.40
C GLN A 7 -35.17 11.02 13.70
N HIS A 8 -34.06 11.76 13.63
CA HIS A 8 -33.37 12.32 14.81
C HIS A 8 -33.78 13.77 15.11
N ASN A 9 -34.78 14.31 14.40
CA ASN A 9 -35.20 15.72 14.52
C ASN A 9 -34.05 16.73 14.32
N ILE A 10 -33.10 16.41 13.44
CA ILE A 10 -31.97 17.28 13.09
C ILE A 10 -32.30 18.02 11.79
N PRO A 11 -32.40 19.35 11.78
CA PRO A 11 -32.59 20.11 10.56
C PRO A 11 -31.40 19.95 9.60
N MET A 12 -31.66 19.66 8.32
CA MET A 12 -30.61 19.53 7.29
C MET A 12 -29.75 20.80 7.15
N ARG A 13 -30.32 21.98 7.42
CA ARG A 13 -29.59 23.27 7.43
C ARG A 13 -28.48 23.35 8.49
N ASN A 14 -28.40 22.40 9.41
CA ASN A 14 -27.35 22.36 10.42
C ASN A 14 -26.08 21.64 9.91
N ILE A 15 -26.10 21.09 8.69
CA ILE A 15 -24.92 20.46 8.09
C ILE A 15 -23.88 21.54 7.78
N ILE A 16 -22.71 21.45 8.42
CA ILE A 16 -21.59 22.36 8.17
C ILE A 16 -20.55 21.76 7.22
N GLY A 17 -20.48 20.43 7.15
CA GLY A 17 -19.51 19.71 6.35
C GLY A 17 -19.97 18.31 5.97
N TYR A 18 -19.43 17.80 4.87
CA TYR A 18 -19.68 16.47 4.36
C TYR A 18 -18.37 15.83 3.91
N SER A 19 -18.15 14.59 4.34
CA SER A 19 -17.00 13.79 3.92
C SER A 19 -17.41 12.37 3.58
N SER A 20 -16.82 11.82 2.53
CA SER A 20 -17.08 10.47 2.03
C SER A 20 -15.92 9.98 1.15
N ASP A 21 -15.97 8.71 0.77
CA ASP A 21 -15.13 8.15 -0.31
C ASP A 21 -15.27 8.95 -1.62
N THR A 22 -14.29 8.84 -2.52
CA THR A 22 -14.26 9.63 -3.75
C THR A 22 -14.91 8.91 -4.93
N THR A 23 -15.89 8.04 -4.67
CA THR A 23 -16.63 7.37 -5.74
C THR A 23 -17.46 8.37 -6.53
N ASN A 24 -17.78 8.05 -7.78
CA ASN A 24 -18.58 8.95 -8.64
C ASN A 24 -19.95 9.28 -8.02
N VAL A 25 -20.55 8.36 -7.26
CA VAL A 25 -21.83 8.60 -6.59
C VAL A 25 -21.69 9.65 -5.48
N MET A 26 -20.56 9.68 -4.77
CA MET A 26 -20.35 10.58 -3.64
C MET A 26 -19.74 11.92 -4.04
N PHE A 27 -18.75 11.91 -4.93
CA PHE A 27 -17.93 13.08 -5.32
C PHE A 27 -17.78 13.25 -6.84
N GLY A 28 -18.56 12.54 -7.65
CA GLY A 28 -18.57 12.74 -9.10
C GLY A 28 -19.02 14.14 -9.51
N GLN A 29 -18.63 14.55 -10.71
CA GLN A 29 -18.92 15.88 -11.25
C GLN A 29 -20.42 16.12 -11.47
N TYR A 30 -21.18 15.07 -11.76
CA TYR A 30 -22.60 15.16 -12.12
C TYR A 30 -23.44 14.31 -11.17
N ASN A 31 -24.51 14.91 -10.64
CA ASN A 31 -25.53 14.22 -9.82
C ASN A 31 -24.97 13.42 -8.64
N SER A 32 -23.81 13.81 -8.10
CA SER A 32 -23.26 13.18 -6.89
C SER A 32 -23.87 13.77 -5.63
N VAL A 33 -23.80 13.01 -4.53
CA VAL A 33 -24.30 13.45 -3.22
C VAL A 33 -23.68 14.79 -2.82
N SER A 34 -22.38 14.96 -3.01
CA SER A 34 -21.71 16.22 -2.68
C SER A 34 -22.18 17.41 -3.53
N GLN A 35 -22.43 17.22 -4.83
CA GLN A 35 -22.97 18.26 -5.71
C GLN A 35 -24.41 18.64 -5.34
N LEU A 36 -25.26 17.65 -5.07
CA LEU A 36 -26.64 17.87 -4.62
C LEU A 36 -26.69 18.57 -3.26
N LEU A 37 -25.81 18.20 -2.34
CA LEU A 37 -25.73 18.83 -1.03
C LEU A 37 -25.22 20.27 -1.13
N LYS A 38 -24.26 20.55 -2.02
CA LYS A 38 -23.70 21.88 -2.25
C LYS A 38 -24.68 22.81 -2.98
N SER A 39 -25.54 22.27 -3.85
CA SER A 39 -26.58 23.06 -4.51
C SER A 39 -27.72 23.43 -3.56
N GLU A 40 -28.08 22.54 -2.63
CA GLU A 40 -29.08 22.81 -1.59
C GLU A 40 -28.52 23.70 -0.47
N PHE A 41 -27.26 23.50 -0.10
CA PHE A 41 -26.58 24.20 0.99
C PHE A 41 -25.17 24.67 0.57
N SER A 42 -25.09 25.85 -0.05
CA SER A 42 -23.86 26.39 -0.64
C SER A 42 -22.71 26.59 0.36
N TYR A 43 -23.01 26.74 1.65
CA TYR A 43 -22.02 26.90 2.73
C TYR A 43 -21.38 25.59 3.19
N VAL A 44 -21.93 24.42 2.84
CA VAL A 44 -21.40 23.12 3.29
C VAL A 44 -19.99 22.90 2.76
N GLN A 45 -19.06 22.58 3.65
CA GLN A 45 -17.69 22.22 3.28
C GLN A 45 -17.64 20.77 2.81
N LEU A 46 -17.02 20.53 1.65
CA LEU A 46 -16.91 19.19 1.09
C LEU A 46 -15.46 18.71 1.23
N VAL A 47 -15.26 17.63 1.98
CA VAL A 47 -13.93 17.08 2.26
C VAL A 47 -13.87 15.65 1.76
N LYS A 48 -13.08 15.37 0.73
CA LYS A 48 -12.86 14.00 0.26
C LYS A 48 -12.13 13.18 1.34
N CYS A 49 -12.36 11.87 1.40
CA CYS A 49 -11.68 11.02 2.37
C CYS A 49 -10.18 10.89 2.05
N SER A 50 -9.32 11.46 2.90
CA SER A 50 -7.86 11.38 2.77
C SER A 50 -7.36 9.93 2.78
N CYS A 51 -7.96 9.07 3.62
CA CYS A 51 -7.59 7.66 3.69
C CYS A 51 -7.89 6.93 2.37
N HIS A 52 -9.03 7.22 1.76
CA HIS A 52 -9.37 6.64 0.46
C HIS A 52 -8.38 7.08 -0.63
N LEU A 53 -7.90 8.33 -0.59
CA LEU A 53 -6.87 8.76 -1.54
C LEU A 53 -5.53 8.08 -1.33
N ILE A 54 -5.06 7.92 -0.09
CA ILE A 54 -3.82 7.20 0.19
C ILE A 54 -3.93 5.71 -0.18
N HIS A 55 -5.12 5.13 -0.06
CA HIS A 55 -5.39 3.82 -0.64
C HIS A 55 -5.22 3.79 -2.16
N LEU A 56 -5.71 4.80 -2.88
CA LEU A 56 -5.48 4.91 -4.33
C LEU A 56 -4.00 5.09 -4.67
N VAL A 57 -3.26 5.92 -3.92
CA VAL A 57 -1.81 6.09 -4.06
C VAL A 57 -1.10 4.73 -3.97
N SER A 58 -1.38 3.97 -2.92
CA SER A 58 -0.81 2.63 -2.70
C SER A 58 -1.11 1.70 -3.88
N SER A 59 -2.36 1.74 -4.38
CA SER A 59 -2.80 0.92 -5.50
C SER A 59 -2.10 1.24 -6.81
N HIS A 60 -1.95 2.52 -7.14
CA HIS A 60 -1.28 2.94 -8.36
C HIS A 60 0.24 2.70 -8.29
N ALA A 61 0.85 2.92 -7.13
CA ALA A 61 2.27 2.65 -6.91
C ALA A 61 2.57 1.15 -7.04
N ALA A 62 1.75 0.27 -6.45
CA ALA A 62 1.94 -1.18 -6.51
C ALA A 62 1.91 -1.74 -7.94
N LEU A 63 1.24 -1.09 -8.89
CA LEU A 63 1.28 -1.47 -10.31
C LEU A 63 2.68 -1.35 -10.94
N LYS A 64 3.61 -0.66 -10.29
CA LYS A 64 5.02 -0.62 -10.71
C LYS A 64 5.80 -1.87 -10.32
N LEU A 65 5.33 -2.62 -9.33
CA LEU A 65 5.97 -3.87 -8.90
C LEU A 65 5.59 -5.03 -9.83
N PRO A 66 6.38 -6.12 -9.84
CA PRO A 66 6.01 -7.31 -10.60
C PRO A 66 4.70 -7.90 -10.09
N LYS A 67 3.79 -8.26 -11.01
CA LYS A 67 2.49 -8.87 -10.67
C LYS A 67 2.62 -10.12 -9.80
N GLY A 68 3.71 -10.87 -9.97
CA GLY A 68 4.02 -12.07 -9.20
C GLY A 68 4.02 -11.87 -7.67
N VAL A 69 4.27 -10.65 -7.19
CA VAL A 69 4.26 -10.32 -5.76
C VAL A 69 2.83 -10.39 -5.18
N GLU A 70 1.86 -9.77 -5.86
CA GLU A 70 0.45 -9.82 -5.44
C GLU A 70 -0.17 -11.18 -5.76
N ASP A 71 0.19 -11.76 -6.91
CA ASP A 71 -0.29 -13.08 -7.32
C ASP A 71 0.12 -14.16 -6.30
N LEU A 72 1.34 -14.10 -5.75
CA LEU A 72 1.76 -15.04 -4.70
C LEU A 72 0.87 -14.95 -3.46
N CYS A 73 0.54 -13.74 -3.00
CA CYS A 73 -0.35 -13.55 -1.86
C CYS A 73 -1.73 -14.19 -2.11
N ARG A 74 -2.26 -13.99 -3.32
CA ARG A 74 -3.57 -14.51 -3.75
C ARG A 74 -3.54 -16.03 -3.91
N ASP A 75 -2.49 -16.58 -4.51
CA ASP A 75 -2.33 -18.00 -4.79
C ASP A 75 -2.18 -18.81 -3.49
N VAL A 76 -1.34 -18.34 -2.57
CA VAL A 76 -1.19 -18.95 -1.24
C VAL A 76 -2.53 -18.95 -0.51
N TYR A 77 -3.24 -17.81 -0.47
CA TYR A 77 -4.57 -17.77 0.12
C TYR A 77 -5.54 -18.75 -0.55
N ALA A 78 -5.60 -18.78 -1.88
CA ALA A 78 -6.50 -19.64 -2.64
C ALA A 78 -6.25 -21.12 -2.33
N HIS A 79 -4.98 -21.54 -2.23
CA HIS A 79 -4.57 -22.91 -1.93
C HIS A 79 -5.15 -23.43 -0.61
N PHE A 80 -5.14 -22.60 0.42
CA PHE A 80 -5.59 -22.97 1.77
C PHE A 80 -7.09 -22.70 2.00
N SER A 81 -7.67 -21.67 1.37
CA SER A 81 -9.03 -21.18 1.65
C SER A 81 -10.12 -22.24 1.48
N ARG A 82 -9.90 -23.23 0.60
CA ARG A 82 -10.91 -24.23 0.22
C ARG A 82 -10.68 -25.62 0.84
N SER A 83 -9.67 -25.80 1.68
CA SER A 83 -9.34 -27.12 2.23
C SER A 83 -8.91 -27.05 3.69
N SER A 84 -9.79 -27.51 4.59
CA SER A 84 -9.47 -27.70 6.01
C SER A 84 -8.29 -28.65 6.19
N LYS A 85 -8.23 -29.73 5.41
CA LYS A 85 -7.10 -30.67 5.41
C LYS A 85 -5.77 -29.97 5.14
N ARG A 86 -5.69 -29.12 4.11
CA ARG A 86 -4.46 -28.36 3.82
C ARG A 86 -4.10 -27.38 4.94
N GLN A 87 -5.10 -26.74 5.55
CA GLN A 87 -4.88 -25.86 6.70
C GLN A 87 -4.34 -26.63 7.90
N ASP A 88 -4.86 -27.82 8.18
CA ASP A 88 -4.43 -28.63 9.33
C ASP A 88 -3.01 -29.16 9.14
N VAL A 89 -2.68 -29.69 7.95
CA VAL A 89 -1.30 -30.07 7.62
C VAL A 89 -0.36 -28.87 7.76
N TYR A 90 -0.78 -27.70 7.27
CA TYR A 90 0.06 -26.51 7.34
C TYR A 90 0.33 -26.02 8.78
N LYS A 91 -0.58 -26.24 9.73
CA LYS A 91 -0.33 -25.93 11.15
C LYS A 91 0.85 -26.74 11.71
N GLU A 92 1.07 -27.96 11.24
CA GLU A 92 2.23 -28.77 11.65
C GLU A 92 3.54 -28.13 11.18
N PHE A 93 3.56 -27.57 9.95
CA PHE A 93 4.70 -26.79 9.47
C PHE A 93 4.89 -25.51 10.28
N GLN A 94 3.82 -24.77 10.56
CA GLN A 94 3.91 -23.56 11.39
C GLN A 94 4.52 -23.88 12.77
N ALA A 95 4.07 -24.96 13.41
CA ALA A 95 4.63 -25.41 14.68
C ALA A 95 6.11 -25.81 14.58
N PHE A 96 6.49 -26.54 13.53
CA PHE A 96 7.88 -26.97 13.31
C PHE A 96 8.84 -25.79 13.11
N PHE A 97 8.41 -24.75 12.39
CA PHE A 97 9.20 -23.54 12.12
C PHE A 97 9.04 -22.45 13.19
N ASN A 98 8.39 -22.75 14.34
CA ASN A 98 8.07 -21.78 15.39
C ASN A 98 7.35 -20.51 14.87
N ALA A 99 6.61 -20.63 13.77
CA ALA A 99 5.79 -19.56 13.24
C ALA A 99 4.48 -19.48 14.03
N GLN A 100 3.99 -18.26 14.26
CA GLN A 100 2.68 -18.09 14.89
C GLN A 100 1.60 -18.77 14.04
N PRO A 101 0.65 -19.52 14.65
CA PRO A 101 -0.40 -20.24 13.93
C PRO A 101 -1.45 -19.27 13.40
N LEU A 102 -1.10 -18.54 12.33
CA LEU A 102 -1.95 -17.52 11.74
C LEU A 102 -2.62 -18.10 10.49
N LYS A 103 -3.89 -17.72 10.30
CA LYS A 103 -4.59 -17.96 9.03
C LYS A 103 -4.08 -16.99 7.98
N ASN A 104 -3.82 -17.52 6.78
CA ASN A 104 -3.51 -16.71 5.62
C ASN A 104 -4.68 -15.76 5.29
N LEU A 105 -4.34 -14.50 5.01
CA LEU A 105 -5.31 -13.48 4.67
C LEU A 105 -5.47 -13.38 3.17
N SER A 106 -6.69 -13.13 2.72
CA SER A 106 -6.94 -12.74 1.33
C SER A 106 -6.60 -11.27 1.17
N PRO A 107 -5.87 -10.87 0.11
CA PRO A 107 -5.85 -9.49 -0.32
C PRO A 107 -7.29 -9.05 -0.64
N ALA A 108 -7.87 -8.15 0.15
CA ALA A 108 -9.16 -7.58 -0.22
C ALA A 108 -8.93 -6.59 -1.36
N GLN A 109 -9.58 -6.83 -2.51
CA GLN A 109 -9.44 -6.02 -3.74
C GLN A 109 -9.62 -4.50 -3.53
N THR A 110 -10.34 -4.09 -2.47
CA THR A 110 -10.69 -2.68 -2.20
C THR A 110 -10.04 -2.10 -0.95
N ARG A 111 -9.20 -2.85 -0.21
CA ARG A 111 -8.63 -2.39 1.07
C ARG A 111 -7.14 -2.66 1.13
N TRP A 112 -6.32 -1.70 0.70
CA TRP A 112 -4.85 -1.79 0.82
C TRP A 112 -4.33 -1.97 2.25
N LEU A 113 -5.11 -1.59 3.27
CA LEU A 113 -4.81 -1.93 4.67
C LEU A 113 -4.70 -3.44 4.88
N SER A 114 -5.55 -4.24 4.22
CA SER A 114 -5.51 -5.70 4.30
C SER A 114 -4.31 -6.33 3.57
N LEU A 115 -3.78 -5.64 2.55
CA LEU A 115 -2.66 -6.16 1.78
C LEU A 115 -1.35 -6.04 2.56
N GLN A 116 -1.17 -5.00 3.38
CA GLN A 116 -0.02 -4.96 4.28
C GLN A 116 -0.03 -6.15 5.27
N GLU A 117 -1.16 -6.41 5.92
CA GLU A 117 -1.29 -7.54 6.85
C GLU A 117 -1.06 -8.88 6.14
N CYS A 118 -1.52 -9.02 4.90
CA CYS A 118 -1.30 -10.19 4.06
C CYS A 118 0.21 -10.37 3.75
N VAL A 119 0.88 -9.32 3.31
CA VAL A 119 2.32 -9.33 3.02
C VAL A 119 3.14 -9.64 4.27
N ASN A 120 2.86 -8.97 5.39
CA ASN A 120 3.56 -9.21 6.65
C ASN A 120 3.41 -10.65 7.10
N ARG A 121 2.19 -11.21 7.02
CA ARG A 121 1.94 -12.61 7.37
C ARG A 121 2.63 -13.59 6.44
N LEU A 122 2.66 -13.28 5.14
CA LEU A 122 3.37 -14.09 4.16
C LEU A 122 4.88 -14.10 4.46
N LEU A 123 5.46 -12.96 4.84
CA LEU A 123 6.87 -12.82 5.24
C LEU A 123 7.18 -13.57 6.54
N GLU A 124 6.34 -13.42 7.57
CA GLU A 124 6.47 -14.16 8.84
C GLU A 124 6.44 -15.68 8.65
N GLN A 125 5.73 -16.15 7.62
CA GLN A 125 5.54 -17.56 7.32
C GLN A 125 6.37 -18.03 6.12
N PHE A 126 7.28 -17.20 5.60
CA PHE A 126 7.90 -17.42 4.30
C PHE A 126 8.68 -18.74 4.23
N GLU A 127 9.46 -19.05 5.27
CA GLU A 127 10.21 -20.31 5.35
C GLU A 127 9.27 -21.53 5.47
N ALA A 128 8.28 -21.46 6.37
CA ALA A 128 7.31 -22.53 6.57
C ALA A 128 6.51 -22.82 5.29
N LEU A 129 6.08 -21.77 4.56
CA LEU A 129 5.41 -21.90 3.28
C LEU A 129 6.32 -22.51 2.23
N THR A 130 7.57 -22.06 2.13
CA THR A 130 8.54 -22.60 1.17
C THR A 130 8.71 -24.10 1.35
N ARG A 131 8.81 -24.58 2.60
CA ARG A 131 8.99 -26.00 2.94
C ARG A 131 7.71 -26.80 2.71
N TYR A 132 6.56 -26.26 3.08
CA TYR A 132 5.27 -26.85 2.78
C TYR A 132 5.06 -27.04 1.27
N PHE A 133 5.32 -26.01 0.47
CA PHE A 133 5.15 -26.08 -0.98
C PHE A 133 6.23 -26.92 -1.66
N THR A 134 7.43 -27.05 -1.07
CA THR A 134 8.46 -27.99 -1.57
C THR A 134 7.95 -29.43 -1.54
N LEU A 135 7.33 -29.84 -0.43
CA LEU A 135 6.74 -31.17 -0.31
C LEU A 135 5.46 -31.30 -1.14
N THR A 136 4.58 -30.30 -1.07
CA THR A 136 3.29 -30.32 -1.78
C THR A 136 3.48 -30.39 -3.30
N ALA A 137 4.43 -29.64 -3.88
CA ALA A 137 4.69 -29.68 -5.31
C ALA A 137 5.37 -31.00 -5.74
N ASN A 138 6.10 -31.67 -4.84
CA ASN A 138 6.66 -32.98 -5.10
C ASN A 138 5.59 -34.08 -5.13
N GLU A 139 4.62 -34.03 -4.20
CA GLU A 139 3.51 -34.99 -4.11
C GLU A 139 2.40 -34.73 -5.14
N ASP A 140 2.12 -33.46 -5.44
CA ASP A 140 1.10 -32.98 -6.38
C ASP A 140 1.71 -31.87 -7.27
N PRO A 141 2.37 -32.25 -8.39
CA PRO A 141 3.06 -31.33 -9.31
C PRO A 141 2.06 -30.62 -10.22
N SER A 142 1.08 -29.96 -9.62
CA SER A 142 0.15 -29.09 -10.34
C SER A 142 0.84 -27.78 -10.71
N HIS A 143 0.49 -27.21 -11.87
CA HIS A 143 1.01 -25.91 -12.30
C HIS A 143 0.82 -24.80 -11.25
N SER A 144 -0.22 -24.89 -10.42
CA SER A 144 -0.46 -23.94 -9.33
C SER A 144 0.58 -24.09 -8.21
N ASN A 145 0.86 -25.32 -7.77
CA ASN A 145 1.82 -25.59 -6.70
C ASN A 145 3.24 -25.24 -7.15
N ASP A 146 3.61 -25.60 -8.40
CA ASP A 146 4.91 -25.28 -8.98
C ASP A 146 5.13 -23.77 -9.09
N ARG A 147 4.11 -23.01 -9.53
CA ARG A 147 4.19 -21.55 -9.61
C ARG A 147 4.37 -20.90 -8.25
N ILE A 148 3.63 -21.35 -7.23
CA ILE A 148 3.77 -20.86 -5.86
C ILE A 148 5.17 -21.16 -5.34
N LEU A 149 5.65 -22.39 -5.50
CA LEU A 149 6.98 -22.81 -5.04
C LEU A 149 8.08 -22.00 -5.73
N ALA A 150 8.02 -21.82 -7.05
CA ALA A 150 8.98 -21.02 -7.80
C ALA A 150 9.01 -19.56 -7.31
N SER A 151 7.85 -19.01 -6.96
CA SER A 151 7.75 -17.65 -6.42
C SER A 151 8.33 -17.54 -5.01
N LEU A 152 8.12 -18.54 -4.14
CA LEU A 152 8.68 -18.62 -2.79
C LEU A 152 10.20 -18.87 -2.79
N GLN A 153 10.72 -19.61 -3.77
CA GLN A 153 12.16 -19.85 -3.93
C GLN A 153 12.90 -18.66 -4.55
N ASN A 154 12.19 -17.74 -5.22
CA ASN A 154 12.79 -16.56 -5.79
C ASN A 154 13.03 -15.49 -4.72
N ARG A 155 14.30 -15.27 -4.35
CA ARG A 155 14.70 -14.26 -3.35
C ARG A 155 14.37 -12.83 -3.76
N PHE A 156 14.24 -12.50 -5.05
CA PHE A 156 13.75 -11.18 -5.47
C PHE A 156 12.27 -11.00 -5.12
N THR A 157 11.45 -12.05 -5.20
CA THR A 157 10.05 -11.99 -4.74
C THR A 157 9.99 -11.65 -3.26
N GLN A 158 10.83 -12.29 -2.45
CA GLN A 158 10.96 -11.97 -1.02
C GLN A 158 11.38 -10.51 -0.81
N ALA A 159 12.42 -10.04 -1.51
CA ALA A 159 12.87 -8.64 -1.43
C ALA A 159 11.77 -7.64 -1.81
N TYR A 160 10.95 -7.95 -2.83
CA TYR A 160 9.83 -7.10 -3.20
C TYR A 160 8.72 -7.09 -2.14
N LEU A 161 8.43 -8.23 -1.51
CA LEU A 161 7.47 -8.31 -0.40
C LEU A 161 7.97 -7.50 0.80
N GLU A 162 9.26 -7.58 1.13
CA GLU A 162 9.88 -6.81 2.21
C GLU A 162 9.84 -5.30 1.94
N PHE A 163 10.16 -4.88 0.70
CA PHE A 163 10.02 -3.50 0.26
C PHE A 163 8.57 -3.02 0.36
N LEU A 164 7.63 -3.84 -0.12
CA LEU A 164 6.20 -3.52 -0.09
C LEU A 164 5.69 -3.42 1.34
N SER A 165 6.08 -4.32 2.24
CA SER A 165 5.78 -4.26 3.67
C SER A 165 6.23 -2.94 4.29
N TYR A 166 7.49 -2.54 4.04
CA TYR A 166 8.07 -1.29 4.52
C TYR A 166 7.28 -0.06 4.04
N GLN A 167 6.98 0.03 2.74
CA GLN A 167 6.28 1.18 2.19
C GLN A 167 4.80 1.24 2.58
N LEU A 168 4.13 0.09 2.65
CA LEU A 168 2.73 0.03 3.08
C LEU A 168 2.57 0.40 4.56
N GLU A 169 3.53 0.07 5.43
CA GLU A 169 3.48 0.49 6.83
C GLU A 169 3.44 2.01 6.95
N ARG A 170 4.22 2.71 6.13
CA ARG A 170 4.24 4.19 6.11
C ARG A 170 2.91 4.78 5.63
N LEU A 171 2.33 4.23 4.57
CA LEU A 171 1.04 4.67 4.03
C LEU A 171 -0.12 4.33 5.00
N ASN A 172 -0.05 3.19 5.67
CA ASN A 172 -1.06 2.77 6.63
C ASN A 172 -0.92 3.49 7.97
N ALA A 173 0.27 3.93 8.37
CA ALA A 173 0.44 4.81 9.53
C ALA A 173 -0.34 6.13 9.35
N PHE A 174 -0.27 6.72 8.16
CA PHE A 174 -1.10 7.87 7.80
C PHE A 174 -2.60 7.53 7.91
N ASN A 175 -3.04 6.42 7.31
CA ASN A 175 -4.45 6.02 7.39
C ASN A 175 -4.93 5.83 8.83
N ARG A 176 -4.15 5.15 9.68
CA ARG A 176 -4.49 4.94 11.09
C ARG A 176 -4.62 6.25 11.87
N LEU A 177 -3.81 7.26 11.55
CA LEU A 177 -3.92 8.59 12.14
C LEU A 177 -5.26 9.25 11.78
N PHE A 178 -5.61 9.31 10.49
CA PHE A 178 -6.82 9.97 10.00
C PHE A 178 -8.11 9.15 10.13
N GLN A 179 -8.02 7.87 10.49
CA GLN A 179 -9.15 7.03 10.89
C GLN A 179 -9.50 7.16 12.37
N SER A 180 -8.68 7.85 13.17
CA SER A 180 -8.99 8.08 14.57
C SER A 180 -10.19 9.01 14.75
N GLU A 181 -10.86 8.94 15.90
CA GLU A 181 -12.01 9.79 16.23
C GLU A 181 -11.61 11.24 16.57
N ARG A 182 -10.32 11.59 16.46
CA ARG A 182 -9.81 12.92 16.80
C ARG A 182 -10.03 13.91 15.65
N PRO A 183 -10.30 15.19 15.94
CA PRO A 183 -10.50 16.23 14.92
C PRO A 183 -9.17 16.67 14.28
N LEU A 184 -8.62 15.83 13.39
CA LEU A 184 -7.27 15.97 12.85
C LEU A 184 -7.18 16.68 11.50
N LEU A 185 -8.24 17.35 11.03
CA LEU A 185 -8.23 18.01 9.70
C LEU A 185 -7.09 19.03 9.57
N HIS A 186 -6.77 19.75 10.65
CA HIS A 186 -5.65 20.69 10.71
C HIS A 186 -4.27 20.03 10.52
N MET A 187 -4.16 18.73 10.80
CA MET A 187 -2.94 17.94 10.61
C MET A 187 -2.81 17.38 9.19
N LEU A 188 -3.83 17.47 8.34
CA LEU A 188 -3.81 16.84 7.01
C LEU A 188 -2.63 17.32 6.17
N LYS A 189 -2.45 18.63 6.05
CA LYS A 189 -1.35 19.22 5.30
C LYS A 189 0.04 18.82 5.83
N PRO A 190 0.39 19.05 7.12
CA PRO A 190 1.72 18.69 7.61
C PRO A 190 2.01 17.20 7.50
N GLU A 191 1.03 16.32 7.69
CA GLU A 191 1.21 14.87 7.56
C GLU A 191 1.44 14.43 6.10
N ILE A 192 0.74 15.03 5.13
CA ILE A 192 1.00 14.76 3.70
C ILE A 192 2.38 15.29 3.29
N GLU A 193 2.75 16.50 3.71
CA GLU A 193 4.06 17.08 3.43
C GLU A 193 5.19 16.22 4.01
N SER A 194 5.02 15.72 5.24
CA SER A 194 5.95 14.80 5.89
C SER A 194 6.04 13.47 5.15
N LEU A 195 4.90 12.91 4.73
CA LEU A 195 4.85 11.66 3.96
C LEU A 195 5.61 11.79 2.63
N ILE A 196 5.38 12.85 1.85
CA ILE A 196 6.10 13.11 0.59
C ILE A 196 7.61 13.20 0.83
N LYS A 197 8.05 14.02 1.81
CA LYS A 197 9.47 14.17 2.11
C LYS A 197 10.11 12.86 2.54
N SER A 198 9.42 12.10 3.38
CA SER A 198 9.90 10.80 3.84
C SER A 198 10.01 9.80 2.68
N ILE A 199 9.12 9.82 1.66
CA ILE A 199 9.24 8.94 0.48
C ILE A 199 10.39 9.44 -0.40
N ALA A 200 10.51 10.76 -0.58
CA ALA A 200 11.57 11.35 -1.39
C ALA A 200 12.97 11.05 -0.83
N CYS A 201 13.14 11.03 0.50
CA CYS A 201 14.41 10.67 1.14
C CYS A 201 14.92 9.26 0.77
N ASP A 202 14.05 8.37 0.31
CA ASP A 202 14.45 7.01 -0.05
C ASP A 202 15.22 6.96 -1.40
N PHE A 203 15.13 8.01 -2.26
CA PHE A 203 15.76 7.98 -3.59
C PHE A 203 16.25 9.34 -4.14
N MET A 204 15.97 10.44 -3.44
CA MET A 204 16.39 11.80 -3.81
C MET A 204 17.47 12.33 -2.87
N LYS A 205 18.29 13.25 -3.38
CA LYS A 205 19.33 13.94 -2.61
C LYS A 205 18.71 14.71 -1.45
N ILE A 206 19.22 14.48 -0.24
CA ILE A 206 18.65 15.05 0.99
C ILE A 206 18.57 16.59 0.99
N ASP A 207 19.54 17.25 0.35
CA ASP A 207 19.58 18.72 0.27
C ASP A 207 18.41 19.26 -0.57
N ILE A 208 18.02 18.55 -1.63
CA ILE A 208 16.87 18.90 -2.47
C ILE A 208 15.57 18.70 -1.68
N VAL A 209 15.42 17.58 -0.99
CA VAL A 209 14.22 17.26 -0.20
C VAL A 209 14.01 18.26 0.94
N LYS A 210 15.10 18.73 1.57
CA LYS A 210 15.04 19.74 2.64
C LYS A 210 14.70 21.13 2.12
N SER A 211 15.32 21.55 1.01
CA SER A 211 15.20 22.91 0.47
C SER A 211 13.96 23.15 -0.38
N THR A 212 13.33 22.09 -0.90
CA THR A 212 12.16 22.20 -1.79
C THR A 212 10.85 21.94 -1.05
N SER A 213 9.80 22.70 -1.36
CA SER A 213 8.48 22.41 -0.83
C SER A 213 7.91 21.11 -1.45
N PRO A 214 7.17 20.28 -0.69
CA PRO A 214 6.67 19.00 -1.18
C PRO A 214 5.81 19.08 -2.44
N ASN A 215 5.09 20.19 -2.64
CA ASN A 215 4.27 20.44 -3.84
C ASN A 215 5.09 20.72 -5.10
N LYS A 216 6.33 21.22 -4.95
CA LYS A 216 7.22 21.60 -6.06
C LYS A 216 8.31 20.59 -6.33
N LEU A 217 8.41 19.57 -5.47
CA LEU A 217 9.38 18.50 -5.62
C LEU A 217 9.05 17.70 -6.89
N ASN A 218 10.03 17.55 -7.78
CA ASN A 218 9.87 16.81 -9.02
C ASN A 218 10.51 15.42 -8.88
N PRO A 219 9.74 14.36 -8.56
CA PRO A 219 10.28 13.03 -8.33
C PRO A 219 10.79 12.35 -9.62
N THR A 220 10.58 12.94 -10.80
CA THR A 220 11.07 12.37 -12.07
C THR A 220 12.40 12.98 -12.53
N ASP A 221 12.90 14.03 -11.87
CA ASP A 221 14.17 14.67 -12.24
C ASP A 221 15.36 13.81 -11.77
N VAL A 222 15.91 13.03 -12.70
CA VAL A 222 17.02 12.11 -12.44
C VAL A 222 18.26 12.81 -11.87
N ASN A 223 18.46 14.11 -12.15
CA ASN A 223 19.60 14.86 -11.63
C ASN A 223 19.51 15.10 -10.11
N GLN A 224 18.30 15.04 -9.56
CA GLN A 224 18.02 15.20 -8.13
C GLN A 224 18.08 13.88 -7.36
N HIS A 225 18.27 12.76 -8.07
CA HIS A 225 18.31 11.44 -7.45
C HIS A 225 19.69 11.11 -6.88
N VAL A 226 19.71 10.27 -5.85
CA VAL A 226 20.94 9.57 -5.44
C VAL A 226 21.30 8.50 -6.48
N PRO A 227 22.56 8.02 -6.53
CA PRO A 227 22.93 6.84 -7.31
C PRO A 227 21.96 5.68 -7.06
N LEU A 228 21.70 4.86 -8.08
CA LEU A 228 20.72 3.77 -7.96
C LEU A 228 21.03 2.83 -6.78
N SER A 229 22.32 2.52 -6.59
CA SER A 229 22.83 1.69 -5.48
C SER A 229 22.57 2.28 -4.08
N GLU A 230 22.30 3.57 -3.98
CA GLU A 230 21.99 4.27 -2.73
C GLU A 230 20.48 4.43 -2.49
N THR A 231 19.64 3.90 -3.39
CA THR A 231 18.18 3.90 -3.19
C THR A 231 17.83 3.03 -1.99
N TYR A 232 17.18 3.62 -0.99
CA TYR A 232 16.76 2.91 0.20
C TYR A 232 15.45 2.17 -0.04
N VAL A 233 15.47 0.86 0.17
CA VAL A 233 14.32 -0.04 -0.06
C VAL A 233 13.77 -0.65 1.24
N GLY A 234 14.20 -0.14 2.40
CA GLY A 234 13.88 -0.71 3.71
C GLY A 234 14.86 -1.81 4.13
N LEU A 235 15.00 -1.99 5.45
CA LEU A 235 16.01 -2.87 6.04
C LEU A 235 15.93 -4.33 5.55
N GLY A 236 14.72 -4.91 5.50
CA GLY A 236 14.52 -6.30 5.08
C GLY A 236 14.97 -6.54 3.63
N ALA A 237 14.44 -5.73 2.71
CA ALA A 237 14.80 -5.85 1.29
C ALA A 237 16.29 -5.60 1.05
N THR A 238 16.90 -4.62 1.73
CA THR A 238 18.35 -4.39 1.66
C THR A 238 19.15 -5.61 2.12
N ALA A 239 18.75 -6.25 3.22
CA ALA A 239 19.42 -7.46 3.70
C ALA A 239 19.30 -8.62 2.69
N THR A 240 18.09 -8.89 2.19
CA THR A 240 17.86 -9.94 1.19
C THR A 240 18.65 -9.70 -0.10
N ILE A 241 18.68 -8.46 -0.61
CA ILE A 241 19.46 -8.11 -1.81
C ILE A 241 20.96 -8.27 -1.55
N HIS A 242 21.45 -7.86 -0.37
CA HIS A 242 22.85 -8.03 -0.01
C HIS A 242 23.26 -9.51 0.05
N GLU A 243 22.41 -10.39 0.59
CA GLU A 243 22.66 -11.84 0.60
C GLU A 243 22.79 -12.44 -0.79
N ILE A 244 21.97 -11.98 -1.74
CA ILE A 244 21.96 -12.54 -3.10
C ILE A 244 22.87 -11.81 -4.09
N ALA A 245 23.40 -10.64 -3.75
CA ALA A 245 24.18 -9.80 -4.68
C ALA A 245 25.43 -10.49 -5.24
N SER A 246 25.99 -11.49 -4.55
CA SER A 246 27.14 -12.27 -5.01
C SER A 246 26.79 -13.31 -6.08
N VAL A 247 25.52 -13.77 -6.10
CA VAL A 247 25.02 -14.82 -6.99
C VAL A 247 24.14 -14.22 -8.10
N ALA A 248 23.36 -13.19 -7.77
CA ALA A 248 22.54 -12.44 -8.70
C ALA A 248 23.43 -11.54 -9.56
N GLY A 249 23.10 -11.42 -10.85
CA GLY A 249 23.80 -10.50 -11.73
C GLY A 249 23.54 -9.05 -11.31
N LYS A 250 24.53 -8.17 -11.53
CA LYS A 250 24.36 -6.73 -11.29
C LYS A 250 23.11 -6.16 -11.98
N ALA A 251 22.82 -6.63 -13.21
CA ALA A 251 21.65 -6.21 -13.97
C ALA A 251 20.32 -6.55 -13.26
N ASP A 252 20.23 -7.67 -12.55
CA ASP A 252 19.02 -8.07 -11.83
C ASP A 252 18.81 -7.20 -10.58
N VAL A 253 19.89 -6.89 -9.87
CA VAL A 253 19.87 -5.96 -8.73
C VAL A 253 19.50 -4.54 -9.18
N ASP A 254 20.09 -4.06 -10.27
CA ASP A 254 19.76 -2.75 -10.84
C ASP A 254 18.29 -2.70 -11.30
N ASN A 255 17.77 -3.80 -11.87
CA ASN A 255 16.36 -3.90 -12.23
C ASN A 255 15.45 -3.83 -10.98
N PHE A 256 15.77 -4.59 -9.92
CA PHE A 256 15.05 -4.53 -8.65
C PHE A 256 15.00 -3.11 -8.08
N LEU A 257 16.16 -2.44 -7.95
CA LEU A 257 16.24 -1.09 -7.42
C LEU A 257 15.48 -0.09 -8.30
N THR A 258 15.53 -0.24 -9.62
CA THR A 258 14.80 0.60 -10.56
C THR A 258 13.29 0.43 -10.39
N THR A 259 12.81 -0.81 -10.24
CA THR A 259 11.41 -1.11 -10.01
C THR A 259 10.90 -0.53 -8.69
N CYS A 260 11.67 -0.68 -7.60
CA CYS A 260 11.36 -0.05 -6.31
C CYS A 260 11.35 1.49 -6.41
N LYS A 261 12.33 2.08 -7.09
CA LYS A 261 12.39 3.52 -7.32
C LYS A 261 11.17 4.03 -8.09
N ASN A 262 10.73 3.32 -9.12
CA ASN A 262 9.53 3.66 -9.87
C ASN A 262 8.26 3.64 -9.01
N PHE A 263 8.16 2.72 -8.05
CA PHE A 263 7.09 2.72 -7.05
C PHE A 263 7.12 4.00 -6.19
N LEU A 264 8.29 4.43 -5.73
CA LEU A 264 8.44 5.63 -4.89
C LEU A 264 8.09 6.90 -5.67
N ILE A 265 8.54 7.01 -6.91
CA ILE A 265 8.21 8.12 -7.82
C ILE A 265 6.70 8.19 -8.04
N GLU A 266 6.07 7.07 -8.41
CA GLU A 266 4.63 7.01 -8.62
C GLU A 266 3.85 7.37 -7.35
N SER A 267 4.32 6.94 -6.18
CA SER A 267 3.70 7.29 -4.90
C SER A 267 3.64 8.80 -4.70
N ILE A 268 4.75 9.53 -4.94
CA ILE A 268 4.80 10.99 -4.80
C ILE A 268 3.88 11.66 -5.84
N LEU A 269 3.92 11.24 -7.11
CA LEU A 269 3.07 11.80 -8.16
C LEU A 269 1.58 11.60 -7.87
N GLN A 270 1.19 10.44 -7.34
CA GLN A 270 -0.18 10.16 -6.96
C GLN A 270 -0.63 10.98 -5.75
N ILE A 271 0.26 11.25 -4.78
CA ILE A 271 -0.06 12.15 -3.66
C ILE A 271 -0.25 13.58 -4.19
N GLN A 272 0.72 14.10 -4.96
CA GLN A 272 0.69 15.48 -5.48
C GLN A 272 -0.51 15.75 -6.41
N SER A 273 -0.97 14.76 -7.16
CA SER A 273 -2.15 14.90 -8.03
C SER A 273 -3.48 14.91 -7.27
N ARG A 274 -3.52 14.39 -6.03
CA ARG A 274 -4.75 14.18 -5.25
C ARG A 274 -4.92 15.18 -4.11
N PHE A 275 -3.83 15.69 -3.56
CA PHE A 275 -3.86 16.67 -2.48
C PHE A 275 -3.45 18.04 -3.00
N ASP A 276 -4.29 19.06 -2.77
CA ASP A 276 -3.90 20.44 -3.04
C ASP A 276 -3.09 20.96 -1.86
N LEU A 277 -1.77 21.00 -1.97
CA LEU A 277 -0.92 21.43 -0.86
C LEU A 277 -0.94 22.95 -0.64
N ASP A 278 -1.52 23.70 -1.58
CA ASP A 278 -1.71 25.15 -1.47
C ASP A 278 -3.04 25.50 -0.76
N ASP A 279 -3.99 24.56 -0.69
CA ASP A 279 -5.25 24.70 0.06
C ASP A 279 -5.47 23.47 0.97
N PRO A 280 -5.26 23.62 2.31
CA PRO A 280 -5.26 22.49 3.25
C PRO A 280 -6.61 21.77 3.37
N LEU A 281 -7.70 22.37 2.87
CA LEU A 281 -9.04 21.79 2.89
C LEU A 281 -9.45 21.23 1.53
N LYS A 282 -8.71 21.54 0.47
CA LYS A 282 -9.04 21.12 -0.88
C LYS A 282 -8.28 19.88 -1.27
N ILE A 283 -9.07 18.86 -1.52
CA ILE A 283 -8.58 17.59 -2.03
C ILE A 283 -9.06 17.51 -3.48
N ARG A 284 -8.10 17.39 -4.42
CA ARG A 284 -8.33 17.50 -5.86
C ARG A 284 -9.15 16.35 -6.41
#